data_AF-A0A957URG7-F1
#
_entry.id   AF-A0A957URG7-F1
#
_cell.length_a   1.000
_cell.length_b   1.000
_cell.length_c   1.000
_cell.angle_alpha   90.00
_cell.angle_beta   90.00
_cell.angle_gamma   90.00
#
_symmetry.space_group_name_H-M   'P 1'
#
loop_
_entity.id
_entity.type
_entity.pdbx_description
1 polymer ?
#
loop_
_entity_poly.entity_id
_entity_poly.type
_entity_poly.pdbx_seq_one_letter_code
_entity_poly.pdbx_strand_id
1 'polypeptide(L)'
;AFMGITLSLKNLFGLMPGEPDGHTRTYYHHLVRMPYMLADLGRIFNPVLCIIDGLIGQAGREWGNGRDESPTQIANTLIAGNHTIATDACTAYLMGHDPQSDWLTEPFHRDRNSLLVAAEAGFGTVNLDEIDFQSEVQEPVGQFYAALTDPREINISWRQTTAEQALYYQDHQRKMVDKYAGEYVLLQQGEVRWHDPVSDLRVSRRILSGDRPDQAMWMKYVDPEEAEGEHFSVYDRALADSTAVVENGL
;
A
#
# COMPACT_ATOMS: atom_id res chain seq x y z
N ALA A 1 -3.36 4.28 -9.11
CA ALA A 1 -2.75 4.80 -7.86
C ALA A 1 -2.29 3.63 -6.97
N PHE A 2 -1.37 3.82 -6.01
CA PHE A 2 -0.78 2.69 -5.26
C PHE A 2 -1.72 2.06 -4.22
N MET A 3 -2.47 2.87 -3.48
CA MET A 3 -3.36 2.42 -2.39
C MET A 3 -4.86 2.57 -2.68
N GLY A 4 -5.24 2.80 -3.93
CA GLY A 4 -6.62 3.06 -4.34
C GLY A 4 -7.16 4.42 -3.89
N ILE A 5 -7.32 4.63 -2.58
CA ILE A 5 -7.89 5.82 -1.95
C ILE A 5 -6.87 6.58 -1.08
N THR A 6 -7.13 7.86 -0.84
CA THR A 6 -6.32 8.77 0.00
C THR A 6 -7.19 9.42 1.06
N LEU A 7 -7.23 8.83 2.25
CA LEU A 7 -8.11 9.24 3.36
C LEU A 7 -7.32 9.27 4.69
N SER A 8 -7.98 9.12 5.83
CA SER A 8 -7.38 9.32 7.15
C SER A 8 -6.29 8.30 7.48
N LEU A 9 -6.44 7.03 7.11
CA LEU A 9 -5.45 5.99 7.36
C LEU A 9 -4.15 6.27 6.59
N LYS A 10 -4.27 6.59 5.30
CA LYS A 10 -3.12 6.91 4.46
C LYS A 10 -2.42 8.20 4.92
N ASN A 11 -3.16 9.14 5.50
CA ASN A 11 -2.58 10.36 6.06
C ASN A 11 -1.58 10.06 7.21
N LEU A 12 -1.77 8.97 7.96
CA LEU A 12 -0.83 8.55 9.01
C LEU A 12 0.56 8.21 8.48
N PHE A 13 0.70 7.94 7.18
CA PHE A 13 2.02 7.66 6.58
C PHE A 13 2.99 8.84 6.70
N GLY A 14 2.48 10.07 6.86
CA GLY A 14 3.29 11.26 7.14
C GLY A 14 3.93 11.29 8.53
N LEU A 15 3.54 10.38 9.43
CA LEU A 15 4.08 10.28 10.79
C LEU A 15 5.28 9.34 10.91
N MET A 16 5.69 8.69 9.81
CA MET A 16 6.81 7.75 9.84
C MET A 16 8.12 8.46 10.12
N PRO A 17 8.92 7.98 11.11
CA PRO A 17 10.24 8.53 11.36
C PRO A 17 11.16 8.26 10.16
N GLY A 18 11.95 9.27 9.79
CA GLY A 18 13.03 9.12 8.84
C GLY A 18 14.32 8.66 9.51
N GLU A 19 15.36 8.44 8.73
CA GLU A 19 16.69 8.12 9.23
C GLU A 19 17.25 9.24 10.14
N PRO A 20 18.04 8.89 11.19
CA PRO A 20 18.57 7.56 11.50
C PRO A 20 17.66 6.65 12.34
N ASP A 21 16.59 7.19 12.95
CA ASP A 21 15.74 6.43 13.88
C ASP A 21 14.66 5.58 13.20
N GLY A 22 14.47 5.77 11.89
CA GLY A 22 13.57 4.99 11.04
C GLY A 22 14.13 4.79 9.64
N HIS A 23 13.25 4.71 8.65
CA HIS A 23 13.63 4.47 7.25
C HIS A 23 13.02 5.53 6.35
N THR A 24 13.62 5.76 5.18
CA THR A 24 13.01 6.65 4.18
C THR A 24 11.63 6.14 3.74
N ARG A 25 10.76 7.06 3.31
CA ARG A 25 9.42 6.74 2.77
C ARG A 25 9.46 5.64 1.71
N THR A 26 10.52 5.59 0.90
CA THR A 26 10.72 4.60 -0.16
C THR A 26 10.84 3.17 0.35
N TYR A 27 11.30 2.96 1.59
CA TYR A 27 11.40 1.64 2.22
C TYR A 27 10.03 1.02 2.52
N TYR A 28 9.07 1.84 2.92
CA TYR A 28 7.72 1.42 3.25
C TYR A 28 6.78 1.42 2.03
N HIS A 29 7.06 2.25 1.03
CA HIS A 29 6.26 2.36 -0.20
C HIS A 29 6.56 1.22 -1.19
N HIS A 30 6.38 -0.02 -0.73
CA HIS A 30 6.59 -1.26 -1.47
C HIS A 30 5.31 -2.07 -1.63
N LEU A 31 5.24 -2.83 -2.72
CA LEU A 31 4.15 -3.77 -2.95
C LEU A 31 4.21 -4.87 -1.90
N VAL A 32 3.05 -5.46 -1.64
CA VAL A 32 2.72 -6.35 -0.55
C VAL A 32 2.85 -5.71 0.83
N ARG A 33 3.91 -4.93 1.11
CA ARG A 33 4.19 -4.34 2.43
C ARG A 33 3.26 -3.19 2.80
N MET A 34 3.03 -2.24 1.88
CA MET A 34 2.37 -0.96 2.21
C MET A 34 0.96 -1.11 2.80
N PRO A 35 0.07 -2.01 2.31
CA PRO A 35 -1.26 -2.16 2.90
C PRO A 35 -1.24 -2.58 4.37
N TYR A 36 -0.34 -3.50 4.74
CA TYR A 36 -0.19 -3.98 6.13
C TYR A 36 0.48 -2.92 7.00
N MET A 37 1.52 -2.26 6.49
CA MET A 37 2.15 -1.14 7.19
C MET A 37 1.13 -0.04 7.52
N LEU A 38 0.24 0.32 6.58
CA LEU A 38 -0.83 1.30 6.85
C LEU A 38 -1.80 0.80 7.93
N ALA A 39 -2.18 -0.47 7.92
CA ALA A 39 -3.01 -1.06 8.96
C ALA A 39 -2.33 -1.00 10.35
N ASP A 40 -1.02 -1.25 10.40
CA ASP A 40 -0.22 -1.12 11.63
C ASP A 40 -0.17 0.33 12.11
N LEU A 41 0.01 1.31 11.22
CA LEU A 41 -0.05 2.73 11.61
C LEU A 41 -1.40 3.11 12.18
N GLY A 42 -2.49 2.59 11.59
CA GLY A 42 -3.84 2.76 12.13
C GLY A 42 -3.92 2.30 13.59
N ARG A 43 -3.34 1.15 13.91
CA ARG A 43 -3.33 0.57 15.27
C ARG A 43 -2.42 1.30 16.23
N ILE A 44 -1.22 1.67 15.78
CA ILE A 44 -0.19 2.32 16.59
C ILE A 44 -0.65 3.71 17.01
N PHE A 45 -1.13 4.51 16.06
CA PHE A 45 -1.56 5.88 16.34
C PHE A 45 -3.00 5.97 16.83
N ASN A 46 -3.88 5.08 16.36
CA ASN A 46 -5.28 4.96 16.75
C ASN A 46 -5.96 6.32 17.02
N PRO A 47 -6.09 7.17 15.98
CA PRO A 47 -6.57 8.53 16.15
C PRO A 47 -7.99 8.54 16.70
N VAL A 48 -8.21 9.32 17.77
CA VAL A 48 -9.51 9.47 18.43
C VAL A 48 -10.50 10.33 17.63
N LEU A 49 -10.01 11.06 16.62
CA LEU A 49 -10.79 11.90 15.73
C LEU A 49 -10.15 11.89 14.33
N CYS A 50 -10.92 11.46 13.35
CA CYS A 50 -10.61 11.49 11.93
C CYS A 50 -11.52 12.53 11.27
N ILE A 51 -10.94 13.48 10.54
CA ILE A 51 -11.69 14.45 9.73
C ILE A 51 -11.18 14.36 8.30
N ILE A 52 -12.10 14.23 7.36
CA ILE A 52 -11.83 14.23 5.93
C ILE A 52 -12.56 15.43 5.33
N ASP A 53 -11.79 16.41 4.87
CA ASP A 53 -12.29 17.54 4.09
C ASP A 53 -12.49 17.08 2.64
N GLY A 54 -13.75 16.85 2.29
CA GLY A 54 -14.20 16.50 0.95
C GLY A 54 -14.94 17.66 0.26
N LEU A 55 -14.67 18.92 0.62
CA LEU A 55 -15.25 20.06 -0.10
C LEU A 55 -14.84 20.00 -1.57
N ILE A 56 -13.55 19.79 -1.80
CA ILE A 56 -12.93 19.59 -3.10
C ILE A 56 -11.94 18.43 -3.00
N GLY A 57 -12.25 17.32 -3.66
CA GLY A 57 -11.38 16.17 -3.81
C GLY A 57 -10.73 16.08 -5.19
N GLN A 58 -9.97 15.02 -5.41
CA GLN A 58 -9.29 14.71 -6.66
C GLN A 58 -9.45 13.23 -7.01
N ALA A 59 -9.66 12.93 -8.29
CA ALA A 59 -9.75 11.56 -8.81
C ALA A 59 -8.52 11.16 -9.64
N GLY A 60 -8.35 9.86 -9.85
CA GLY A 60 -7.34 9.25 -10.72
C GLY A 60 -5.99 9.02 -10.05
N ARG A 61 -5.33 10.07 -9.55
CA ARG A 61 -3.98 9.97 -8.98
C ARG A 61 -3.77 11.01 -7.89
N GLU A 62 -2.72 10.80 -7.08
CA GLU A 62 -2.36 11.70 -5.98
C GLU A 62 -1.80 13.04 -6.48
N TRP A 63 -1.00 13.00 -7.56
CA TRP A 63 -0.34 14.18 -8.14
C TRP A 63 -0.80 14.39 -9.57
N GLY A 64 -1.33 15.57 -9.88
CA GLY A 64 -1.69 15.97 -11.24
C GLY A 64 -2.16 17.42 -11.31
N ASN A 65 -2.67 17.81 -12.47
CA ASN A 65 -2.99 19.20 -12.80
C ASN A 65 -4.40 19.66 -12.37
N GLY A 66 -5.16 18.82 -11.67
CA GLY A 66 -6.54 19.13 -11.25
C GLY A 66 -7.58 19.08 -12.37
N ARG A 67 -7.18 18.69 -13.59
CA ARG A 67 -7.99 18.73 -14.83
C ARG A 67 -8.14 17.35 -15.44
N ASP A 68 -7.32 17.01 -16.42
CA ASP A 68 -7.38 15.77 -17.19
C ASP A 68 -6.54 14.65 -16.55
N GLU A 69 -5.41 14.98 -15.93
CA GLU A 69 -4.56 13.98 -15.27
C GLU A 69 -5.10 13.53 -13.91
N SER A 70 -5.77 14.46 -13.21
CA SER A 70 -6.33 14.27 -11.88
C SER A 70 -7.57 15.16 -11.68
N PRO A 71 -8.73 14.79 -12.26
CA PRO A 71 -9.90 15.67 -12.27
C PRO A 71 -10.38 16.04 -10.87
N THR A 72 -10.61 17.33 -10.67
CA THR A 72 -11.22 17.88 -9.47
C THR A 72 -12.63 17.32 -9.28
N GLN A 73 -12.96 16.89 -8.06
CA GLN A 73 -14.28 16.42 -7.66
C GLN A 73 -14.86 17.36 -6.60
N ILE A 74 -15.93 18.08 -6.92
CA ILE A 74 -16.62 18.93 -5.93
C ILE A 74 -17.62 18.05 -5.18
N ALA A 75 -17.17 17.41 -4.10
CA ALA A 75 -18.01 16.56 -3.29
C ALA A 75 -18.80 17.34 -2.23
N ASN A 76 -18.36 18.55 -1.86
CA ASN A 76 -19.03 19.41 -0.86
C ASN A 76 -19.39 18.66 0.45
N THR A 77 -18.46 17.85 0.94
CA THR A 77 -18.68 16.98 2.11
C THR A 77 -17.63 17.23 3.19
N LEU A 78 -18.03 17.01 4.45
CA LEU A 78 -17.12 16.88 5.58
C LEU A 78 -17.47 15.57 6.28
N ILE A 79 -16.50 14.66 6.35
CA ILE A 79 -16.68 13.38 7.03
C ILE A 79 -15.89 13.44 8.33
N ALA A 80 -16.52 13.01 9.43
CA ALA A 80 -15.86 12.91 10.72
C ALA A 80 -16.21 11.57 11.40
N GLY A 81 -15.26 11.02 12.14
CA GLY A 81 -15.49 9.84 12.95
C GLY A 81 -14.38 9.63 13.98
N ASN A 82 -14.56 8.65 14.85
CA ASN A 82 -13.66 8.36 15.98
C ASN A 82 -12.84 7.07 15.78
N HIS A 83 -12.87 6.49 14.59
CA HIS A 83 -12.10 5.28 14.26
C HIS A 83 -11.69 5.31 12.78
N THR A 84 -10.38 5.37 12.50
CA THR A 84 -9.86 5.59 11.14
C THR A 84 -10.36 4.59 10.09
N ILE A 85 -10.41 3.29 10.42
CA ILE A 85 -10.89 2.26 9.47
C ILE A 85 -12.37 2.44 9.13
N ALA A 86 -13.24 2.61 10.14
CA ALA A 86 -14.68 2.82 9.92
C ALA A 86 -14.96 4.14 9.18
N THR A 87 -14.26 5.23 9.55
CA THR A 87 -14.38 6.53 8.88
C THR A 87 -13.98 6.47 7.41
N ASP A 88 -12.85 5.81 7.11
CA ASP A 88 -12.40 5.64 5.74
C ASP A 88 -13.28 4.67 4.95
N ALA A 89 -13.87 3.64 5.59
CA ALA A 89 -14.81 2.72 4.96
C ALA A 89 -16.11 3.44 4.54
N CYS A 90 -16.70 4.26 5.43
CA CYS A 90 -17.86 5.09 5.10
C CYS A 90 -17.53 6.09 3.98
N THR A 91 -16.30 6.63 3.98
CA THR A 91 -15.90 7.57 2.93
C THR A 91 -15.65 6.86 1.60
N ALA A 92 -15.07 5.65 1.60
CA ALA A 92 -14.93 4.84 0.40
C ALA A 92 -16.31 4.51 -0.22
N TYR A 93 -17.29 4.17 0.63
CA TYR A 93 -18.68 4.00 0.23
C TYR A 93 -19.25 5.27 -0.41
N LEU A 94 -19.12 6.43 0.25
CA LEU A 94 -19.57 7.72 -0.30
C LEU A 94 -18.86 8.08 -1.61
N MET A 95 -17.61 7.67 -1.81
CA MET A 95 -16.87 7.82 -3.06
C MET A 95 -17.38 6.90 -4.19
N GLY A 96 -18.29 5.96 -3.89
CA GLY A 96 -18.84 5.00 -4.85
C GLY A 96 -18.02 3.70 -4.95
N HIS A 97 -17.17 3.41 -3.97
CA HIS A 97 -16.38 2.18 -3.90
C HIS A 97 -16.91 1.25 -2.82
N ASP A 98 -16.85 -0.06 -3.05
CA ASP A 98 -17.15 -1.04 -2.01
C ASP A 98 -15.97 -1.12 -1.01
N PRO A 99 -16.15 -0.75 0.26
CA PRO A 99 -15.06 -0.81 1.25
C PRO A 99 -14.60 -2.25 1.55
N GLN A 100 -15.37 -3.27 1.18
CA GLN A 100 -15.01 -4.69 1.30
C GLN A 100 -14.30 -5.25 0.06
N SER A 101 -14.25 -4.48 -1.03
CA SER A 101 -13.52 -4.88 -2.23
C SER A 101 -12.01 -4.89 -1.98
N ASP A 102 -11.31 -5.70 -2.77
CA ASP A 102 -9.89 -5.96 -2.57
C ASP A 102 -9.12 -5.96 -3.89
N TRP A 103 -7.86 -6.36 -3.83
CA TRP A 103 -6.92 -6.41 -4.93
C TRP A 103 -7.54 -6.89 -6.25
N LEU A 104 -7.27 -6.14 -7.33
CA LEU A 104 -7.84 -6.26 -8.69
C LEU A 104 -9.28 -5.77 -8.86
N THR A 105 -9.87 -5.17 -7.84
CA THR A 105 -11.15 -4.45 -7.93
C THR A 105 -10.90 -2.95 -7.76
N GLU A 106 -11.59 -2.10 -8.53
CA GLU A 106 -11.52 -0.65 -8.38
C GLU A 106 -11.88 -0.23 -6.93
N PRO A 107 -11.05 0.57 -6.23
CA PRO A 107 -9.85 1.27 -6.69
C PRO A 107 -8.50 0.57 -6.39
N PHE A 108 -8.52 -0.64 -5.83
CA PHE A 108 -7.38 -1.44 -5.34
C PHE A 108 -6.69 -2.26 -6.44
N HIS A 109 -6.19 -1.59 -7.48
CA HIS A 109 -5.60 -2.27 -8.64
C HIS A 109 -4.22 -2.89 -8.39
N ARG A 110 -3.40 -2.24 -7.56
CA ARG A 110 -1.99 -2.60 -7.39
C ARG A 110 -1.73 -3.57 -6.25
N ASP A 111 -2.54 -3.50 -5.21
CA ASP A 111 -2.34 -4.29 -4.01
C ASP A 111 -3.62 -4.39 -3.17
N ARG A 112 -3.52 -5.07 -2.04
CA ARG A 112 -4.61 -5.24 -1.08
C ARG A 112 -5.19 -3.90 -0.60
N ASN A 113 -6.48 -3.92 -0.30
CA ASN A 113 -7.16 -2.85 0.41
C ASN A 113 -6.66 -2.77 1.86
N SER A 114 -6.01 -1.66 2.25
CA SER A 114 -5.48 -1.48 3.61
C SER A 114 -6.57 -1.43 4.69
N LEU A 115 -7.79 -0.99 4.35
CA LEU A 115 -8.91 -1.00 5.29
C LEU A 115 -9.33 -2.43 5.60
N LEU A 116 -9.44 -3.27 4.56
CA LEU A 116 -9.78 -4.68 4.69
C LEU A 116 -8.68 -5.45 5.43
N VAL A 117 -7.41 -5.18 5.14
CA VAL A 117 -6.27 -5.77 5.89
C VAL A 117 -6.36 -5.44 7.38
N ALA A 118 -6.68 -4.20 7.74
CA ALA A 118 -6.85 -3.81 9.14
C ALA A 118 -8.02 -4.54 9.83
N ALA A 119 -9.17 -4.63 9.14
CA ALA A 119 -10.37 -5.31 9.61
C ALA A 119 -10.15 -6.84 9.76
N GLU A 120 -9.52 -7.50 8.78
CA GLU A 120 -9.14 -8.94 8.84
C GLU A 120 -8.26 -9.23 10.06
N ALA A 121 -7.39 -8.28 10.42
CA ALA A 121 -6.53 -8.42 11.58
C ALA A 121 -7.24 -8.09 12.91
N GLY A 122 -8.48 -7.60 12.89
CA GLY A 122 -9.27 -7.25 14.07
C GLY A 122 -9.15 -5.79 14.54
N PHE A 123 -8.84 -4.85 13.65
CA PHE A 123 -8.82 -3.41 13.98
C PHE A 123 -9.82 -2.64 13.11
N GLY A 124 -10.93 -2.24 13.72
CA GLY A 124 -12.05 -1.63 13.01
C GLY A 124 -12.82 -2.61 12.13
N THR A 125 -13.70 -2.06 11.30
CA THR A 125 -14.53 -2.83 10.37
C THR A 125 -14.71 -2.05 9.08
N VAL A 126 -14.88 -2.79 7.98
CA VAL A 126 -15.29 -2.27 6.66
C VAL A 126 -16.75 -2.57 6.35
N ASN A 127 -17.42 -3.32 7.24
CA ASN A 127 -18.85 -3.62 7.13
C ASN A 127 -19.66 -2.42 7.63
N LEU A 128 -20.39 -1.75 6.73
CA LEU A 128 -21.17 -0.55 7.07
C LEU A 128 -22.29 -0.84 8.09
N ASP A 129 -22.83 -2.07 8.13
CA ASP A 129 -23.86 -2.46 9.09
C ASP A 129 -23.36 -2.53 10.54
N GLU A 130 -22.03 -2.57 10.72
CA GLU A 130 -21.37 -2.56 12.04
C GLU A 130 -20.93 -1.15 12.47
N ILE A 131 -21.20 -0.13 11.65
CA ILE A 131 -20.79 1.25 11.89
C ILE A 131 -22.05 2.09 12.18
N ASP A 132 -22.02 2.90 13.24
CA ASP A 132 -23.03 3.95 13.47
C ASP A 132 -22.80 5.08 12.46
N PHE A 133 -23.24 4.85 11.23
CA PHE A 133 -23.04 5.75 10.11
C PHE A 133 -24.31 6.56 9.84
N GLN A 134 -24.17 7.88 9.91
CA GLN A 134 -25.21 8.84 9.56
C GLN A 134 -24.69 9.76 8.45
N SER A 135 -25.52 10.01 7.45
CA SER A 135 -25.14 10.82 6.29
C SER A 135 -26.29 11.72 5.86
N GLU A 136 -25.97 12.97 5.54
CA GLU A 136 -26.87 13.92 4.88
C GLU A 136 -26.73 13.89 3.34
N VAL A 137 -25.74 13.14 2.84
CA VAL A 137 -25.44 12.97 1.42
C VAL A 137 -25.67 11.52 0.98
N GLN A 138 -25.81 11.32 -0.33
CA GLN A 138 -25.95 10.00 -0.95
C GLN A 138 -24.72 9.68 -1.79
N GLU A 139 -24.33 8.41 -1.84
CA GLU A 139 -23.29 7.93 -2.74
C GLU A 139 -23.76 7.91 -4.21
N PRO A 140 -22.85 8.11 -5.19
CA PRO A 140 -21.51 8.63 -5.01
C PRO A 140 -21.53 10.17 -4.90
N VAL A 141 -20.71 10.73 -4.00
CA VAL A 141 -20.56 12.18 -3.81
C VAL A 141 -19.67 12.83 -4.88
N GLY A 142 -19.11 12.04 -5.79
CA GLY A 142 -18.28 12.49 -6.92
C GLY A 142 -17.84 11.31 -7.79
N GLN A 143 -17.18 11.60 -8.90
CA GLN A 143 -16.62 10.57 -9.80
C GLN A 143 -15.20 10.24 -9.37
N PHE A 144 -15.06 9.38 -8.37
CA PHE A 144 -13.77 8.91 -7.89
C PHE A 144 -13.35 7.61 -8.56
N TYR A 145 -12.07 7.51 -8.89
CA TYR A 145 -11.42 6.34 -9.47
C TYR A 145 -9.91 6.40 -9.25
N ALA A 146 -9.22 5.28 -9.43
CA ALA A 146 -7.78 5.15 -9.41
C ALA A 146 -7.28 4.85 -10.83
N ALA A 147 -6.47 5.75 -11.38
CA ALA A 147 -5.86 5.59 -12.68
C ALA A 147 -5.00 4.33 -12.73
N LEU A 148 -5.30 3.48 -13.72
CA LEU A 148 -4.51 2.33 -14.13
C LEU A 148 -3.32 2.82 -14.98
N THR A 149 -2.18 3.03 -14.32
CA THR A 149 -0.97 3.51 -14.98
C THR A 149 -0.22 2.40 -15.74
N ASP A 150 -0.49 1.14 -15.39
CA ASP A 150 0.20 -0.03 -15.90
C ASP A 150 -0.82 -1.15 -16.16
N PRO A 151 -0.58 -2.04 -17.15
CA PRO A 151 -1.46 -3.16 -17.45
C PRO A 151 -1.70 -4.07 -16.24
N ARG A 152 -2.85 -4.75 -16.22
CA ARG A 152 -3.24 -5.64 -15.11
C ARG A 152 -2.22 -6.76 -14.91
N GLU A 153 -1.72 -7.32 -16.00
CA GLU A 153 -0.71 -8.38 -16.05
C GLU A 153 0.60 -7.94 -15.38
N ILE A 154 1.00 -6.68 -15.60
CA ILE A 154 2.19 -6.10 -14.98
C ILE A 154 1.98 -5.91 -13.47
N ASN A 155 0.81 -5.43 -13.03
CA ASN A 155 0.52 -5.30 -11.60
C ASN A 155 0.51 -6.67 -10.89
N ILE A 156 -0.02 -7.71 -11.53
CA ILE A 156 0.02 -9.08 -11.02
C ILE A 156 1.45 -9.60 -10.93
N SER A 157 2.23 -9.46 -12.01
CA SER A 157 3.65 -9.83 -12.05
C SER A 157 4.45 -9.13 -10.96
N TRP A 158 4.24 -7.82 -10.77
CA TRP A 158 4.93 -7.07 -9.74
C TRP A 158 4.58 -7.52 -8.32
N ARG A 159 3.30 -7.76 -8.02
CA ARG A 159 2.91 -8.27 -6.70
C ARG A 159 3.50 -9.66 -6.45
N GLN A 160 3.46 -10.54 -7.45
CA GLN A 160 4.04 -11.88 -7.40
C GLN A 160 5.56 -11.84 -7.17
N THR A 161 6.28 -11.15 -8.05
CA THR A 161 7.76 -11.09 -8.00
C THR A 161 8.27 -10.36 -6.77
N THR A 162 7.52 -9.39 -6.23
CA THR A 162 7.84 -8.81 -4.91
C THR A 162 7.83 -9.87 -3.81
N ALA A 163 6.79 -10.72 -3.79
CA ALA A 163 6.68 -11.80 -2.82
C ALA A 163 7.80 -12.84 -3.00
N GLU A 164 8.10 -13.23 -4.24
CA GLU A 164 9.23 -14.13 -4.54
C GLU A 164 10.57 -13.59 -4.02
N GLN A 165 10.83 -12.28 -4.16
CA GLN A 165 12.07 -11.68 -3.66
C GLN A 165 12.14 -11.68 -2.13
N ALA A 166 11.02 -11.41 -1.45
CA ALA A 166 10.94 -11.45 0.00
C ALA A 166 11.18 -12.86 0.54
N LEU A 167 10.55 -13.87 -0.06
CA LEU A 167 10.74 -15.27 0.32
C LEU A 167 12.15 -15.77 -0.03
N TYR A 168 12.71 -15.33 -1.17
CA TYR A 168 14.11 -15.60 -1.48
C TYR A 168 15.05 -15.05 -0.40
N TYR A 169 14.81 -13.82 0.08
CA TYR A 169 15.57 -13.25 1.19
C TYR A 169 15.45 -14.12 2.44
N GLN A 170 14.23 -14.51 2.82
CA GLN A 170 13.97 -15.37 3.97
C GLN A 170 14.79 -16.67 3.91
N ASP A 171 14.77 -17.37 2.77
CA ASP A 171 15.50 -18.62 2.54
C ASP A 171 17.04 -18.43 2.55
N HIS A 172 17.50 -17.21 2.28
CA HIS A 172 18.92 -16.88 2.14
C HIS A 172 19.43 -15.87 3.17
N GLN A 173 18.71 -15.67 4.29
CA GLN A 173 19.02 -14.65 5.30
C GLN A 173 20.47 -14.69 5.76
N ARG A 174 21.00 -15.89 6.05
CA ARG A 174 22.40 -16.06 6.46
C ARG A 174 23.38 -15.47 5.44
N LYS A 175 23.18 -15.74 4.15
CA LYS A 175 24.01 -15.20 3.07
C LYS A 175 23.89 -13.68 2.97
N MET A 176 22.70 -13.14 3.22
CA MET A 176 22.46 -11.70 3.21
C MET A 176 23.18 -11.03 4.38
N VAL A 177 23.04 -11.57 5.59
CA VAL A 177 23.72 -11.08 6.80
C VAL A 177 25.24 -11.17 6.66
N ASP A 178 25.78 -12.30 6.21
CA ASP A 178 27.23 -12.50 6.05
C ASP A 178 27.88 -11.46 5.11
N LYS A 179 27.11 -10.85 4.20
CA LYS A 179 27.63 -9.94 3.17
C LYS A 179 27.18 -8.48 3.34
N TYR A 180 25.99 -8.24 3.88
CA TYR A 180 25.31 -6.93 3.84
C TYR A 180 24.76 -6.49 5.19
N ALA A 181 25.17 -7.11 6.31
CA ALA A 181 24.75 -6.69 7.64
C ALA A 181 24.92 -5.17 7.86
N GLY A 182 23.86 -4.51 8.32
CA GLY A 182 23.84 -3.07 8.55
C GLY A 182 23.59 -2.21 7.31
N GLU A 183 23.28 -2.83 6.17
CA GLU A 183 22.97 -2.14 4.91
C GLU A 183 21.54 -2.45 4.46
N TYR A 184 20.97 -1.56 3.66
CA TYR A 184 19.77 -1.84 2.88
C TYR A 184 20.15 -2.58 1.62
N VAL A 185 19.38 -3.60 1.25
CA VAL A 185 19.51 -4.30 -0.03
C VAL A 185 18.24 -4.11 -0.86
N LEU A 186 18.41 -4.04 -2.17
CA LEU A 186 17.33 -4.08 -3.15
C LEU A 186 17.50 -5.33 -4.03
N LEU A 187 16.61 -6.31 -3.83
CA LEU A 187 16.62 -7.59 -4.52
C LEU A 187 15.77 -7.58 -5.78
N GLN A 188 16.27 -8.24 -6.81
CA GLN A 188 15.54 -8.59 -8.03
C GLN A 188 16.14 -9.89 -8.57
N GLN A 189 15.30 -10.88 -8.91
CA GLN A 189 15.75 -12.19 -9.42
C GLN A 189 16.73 -12.94 -8.50
N GLY A 190 16.58 -12.76 -7.18
CA GLY A 190 17.49 -13.34 -6.19
C GLY A 190 18.89 -12.70 -6.18
N GLU A 191 19.08 -11.59 -6.91
CA GLU A 191 20.33 -10.84 -6.94
C GLU A 191 20.15 -9.48 -6.25
N VAL A 192 21.15 -9.09 -5.46
CA VAL A 192 21.24 -7.74 -4.89
C VAL A 192 21.65 -6.79 -6.01
N ARG A 193 20.68 -6.02 -6.53
CA ARG A 193 20.88 -5.03 -7.60
C ARG A 193 21.45 -3.72 -7.07
N TRP A 194 21.19 -3.43 -5.81
CA TRP A 194 21.68 -2.24 -5.12
C TRP A 194 21.77 -2.52 -3.62
N HIS A 195 22.75 -1.91 -2.96
CA HIS A 195 22.86 -1.89 -1.51
C HIS A 195 23.56 -0.62 -1.05
N ASP A 196 23.22 -0.13 0.13
CA ASP A 196 23.82 1.06 0.75
C ASP A 196 23.51 1.10 2.27
N PRO A 197 24.40 1.66 3.11
CA PRO A 197 24.10 1.93 4.52
C PRO A 197 22.91 2.88 4.77
N VAL A 198 22.51 3.70 3.79
CA VAL A 198 21.32 4.57 3.88
C VAL A 198 20.24 4.15 2.88
N SER A 199 18.98 4.30 3.25
CA SER A 199 17.83 3.85 2.45
C SER A 199 17.46 4.76 1.28
N ASP A 200 18.16 5.87 1.09
CA ASP A 200 17.97 6.75 -0.06
C ASP A 200 18.58 6.15 -1.34
N LEU A 201 17.73 5.61 -2.22
CA LEU A 201 18.19 4.99 -3.46
C LEU A 201 18.98 5.96 -4.36
N ARG A 202 18.67 7.27 -4.34
CA ARG A 202 19.21 8.33 -5.24
C ARG A 202 19.18 8.02 -6.75
N VAL A 203 18.59 6.90 -7.15
CA VAL A 203 18.51 6.37 -8.50
C VAL A 203 17.10 5.85 -8.74
N SER A 204 16.59 6.06 -9.96
CA SER A 204 15.27 5.58 -10.34
C SER A 204 15.23 4.06 -10.34
N ARG A 205 14.19 3.49 -9.73
CA ARG A 205 13.90 2.04 -9.79
C ARG A 205 13.76 1.51 -11.22
N ARG A 206 13.31 2.35 -12.16
CA ARG A 206 13.20 1.98 -13.58
C ARG A 206 14.56 1.78 -14.26
N ILE A 207 15.60 2.43 -13.75
CA ILE A 207 16.98 2.24 -14.22
C ILE A 207 17.54 0.97 -13.59
N LEU A 208 17.33 0.79 -12.28
CA LEU A 208 17.82 -0.38 -11.54
C LEU A 208 17.18 -1.69 -11.97
N SER A 209 15.91 -1.66 -12.44
CA SER A 209 15.22 -2.85 -12.94
C SER A 209 15.81 -3.41 -14.24
N GLY A 210 16.74 -2.69 -14.88
CA GLY A 210 17.45 -3.15 -16.07
C GLY A 210 16.52 -3.55 -17.20
N ASP A 211 16.76 -4.74 -17.76
CA ASP A 211 15.99 -5.37 -18.83
C ASP A 211 14.73 -6.10 -18.33
N ARG A 212 14.40 -6.02 -17.03
CA ARG A 212 13.28 -6.71 -16.39
C ARG A 212 12.30 -5.74 -15.71
N PRO A 213 11.71 -4.79 -16.46
CA PRO A 213 10.73 -3.84 -15.91
C PRO A 213 9.42 -4.53 -15.46
N ASP A 214 9.17 -5.76 -15.92
CA ASP A 214 8.07 -6.64 -15.54
C ASP A 214 8.22 -7.22 -14.12
N GLN A 215 9.41 -7.16 -13.53
CA GLN A 215 9.69 -7.71 -12.20
C GLN A 215 9.91 -6.60 -11.18
N ALA A 216 9.18 -6.69 -10.08
CA ALA A 216 9.34 -5.76 -8.98
C ALA A 216 10.63 -6.04 -8.21
N MET A 217 11.09 -5.01 -7.53
CA MET A 217 12.23 -5.08 -6.63
C MET A 217 11.75 -4.97 -5.18
N TRP A 218 12.39 -5.73 -4.30
CA TRP A 218 12.06 -5.76 -2.88
C TRP A 218 13.22 -5.23 -2.06
N MET A 219 12.93 -4.31 -1.14
CA MET A 219 13.93 -3.62 -0.33
C MET A 219 13.82 -4.06 1.13
N LYS A 220 14.97 -4.32 1.76
CA LYS A 220 15.05 -4.74 3.17
C LYS A 220 16.32 -4.21 3.82
N TYR A 221 16.21 -3.71 5.04
CA TYR A 221 17.35 -3.47 5.91
C TYR A 221 17.85 -4.81 6.44
N VAL A 222 19.14 -5.11 6.25
CA VAL A 222 19.73 -6.38 6.66
C VAL A 222 20.20 -6.26 8.10
N ASP A 223 19.25 -6.49 9.01
CA ASP A 223 19.48 -6.56 10.44
C ASP A 223 19.76 -8.00 10.89
N PRO A 224 20.97 -8.32 11.38
CA PRO A 224 21.28 -9.66 11.91
C PRO A 224 20.37 -10.10 13.07
N GLU A 225 19.77 -9.16 13.79
CA GLU A 225 18.86 -9.42 14.91
C GLU A 225 17.39 -9.50 14.47
N GLU A 226 17.07 -9.12 13.23
CA GLU A 226 15.72 -9.01 12.66
C GLU A 226 14.74 -8.27 13.60
N ALA A 227 15.17 -7.13 14.15
CA ALA A 227 14.39 -6.35 15.12
C ALA A 227 13.08 -5.78 14.55
N GLU A 228 13.02 -5.52 13.24
CA GLU A 228 11.79 -5.12 12.55
C GLU A 228 10.70 -6.20 12.58
N GLY A 229 11.09 -7.47 12.71
CA GLY A 229 10.14 -8.59 12.76
C GLY A 229 9.24 -8.69 11.52
N GLU A 230 9.79 -8.56 10.31
CA GLU A 230 9.00 -8.63 9.07
C GLU A 230 8.22 -9.97 9.00
N HIS A 231 6.90 -9.90 8.82
CA HIS A 231 6.04 -11.07 8.78
C HIS A 231 5.99 -11.71 7.39
N PHE A 232 6.93 -12.61 7.10
CA PHE A 232 7.07 -13.20 5.76
C PHE A 232 5.83 -13.95 5.23
N SER A 233 4.95 -14.41 6.12
CA SER A 233 3.69 -15.06 5.75
C SER A 233 2.74 -14.19 4.91
N VAL A 234 2.87 -12.85 4.95
CA VAL A 234 2.09 -11.97 4.07
C VAL A 234 2.54 -12.09 2.61
N TYR A 235 3.82 -12.39 2.37
CA TYR A 235 4.36 -12.64 1.05
C TYR A 235 3.98 -14.04 0.55
N ASP A 236 3.93 -15.05 1.43
CA ASP A 236 3.37 -16.37 1.06
C ASP A 236 1.94 -16.25 0.53
N ARG A 237 1.06 -15.54 1.27
CA ARG A 237 -0.32 -15.27 0.83
C ARG A 237 -0.33 -14.49 -0.48
N ALA A 238 0.50 -13.46 -0.60
CA ALA A 238 0.56 -12.66 -1.82
C ALA A 238 0.98 -13.48 -3.05
N LEU A 239 1.98 -14.36 -2.89
CA LEU A 239 2.42 -15.27 -3.94
C LEU A 239 1.28 -16.22 -4.34
N ALA A 240 0.63 -16.86 -3.36
CA ALA A 240 -0.49 -17.77 -3.61
C ALA A 240 -1.67 -17.09 -4.33
N ASP A 241 -2.08 -15.90 -3.87
CA ASP A 241 -3.16 -15.12 -4.51
C ASP A 241 -2.79 -14.78 -5.96
N SER A 242 -1.56 -14.32 -6.21
CA SER A 242 -1.11 -13.95 -7.55
C SER A 242 -1.04 -15.17 -8.48
N THR A 243 -0.54 -16.32 -8.01
CA THR A 243 -0.52 -17.56 -8.78
C THR A 243 -1.93 -18.03 -9.13
N ALA A 244 -2.86 -17.99 -8.17
CA ALA A 244 -4.25 -18.38 -8.42
C ALA A 244 -4.93 -17.52 -9.49
N VAL A 245 -4.65 -16.20 -9.54
CA VAL A 245 -5.17 -15.32 -10.59
C VAL A 245 -4.62 -15.69 -11.96
N VAL A 246 -3.32 -16.01 -12.05
CA VAL A 246 -2.68 -16.43 -13.30
C VAL A 246 -3.23 -17.77 -13.79
N GLU A 247 -3.40 -18.74 -12.90
CA GLU A 247 -3.93 -20.08 -13.21
C GLU A 247 -5.39 -20.06 -13.67
N ASN A 248 -6.21 -19.17 -13.11
CA ASN A 248 -7.62 -19.03 -13.48
C ASN A 248 -7.83 -18.21 -14.77
N GLY A 249 -6.76 -17.79 -15.44
CA GLY A 249 -6.80 -17.14 -16.75
C GLY A 249 -7.35 -15.72 -16.71
N LEU A 250 -6.60 -14.80 -16.07
CA LEU A 250 -6.72 -13.33 -16.08
C LEU A 250 -8.12 -12.72 -16.26
#